data_AF-A0A2P9H993-F1
#
_entry.id   AF-A0A2P9H993-F1
#
_cell.length_a   1.000
_cell.length_b   1.000
_cell.length_c   1.000
_cell.angle_alpha   90.00
_cell.angle_beta   90.00
_cell.angle_gamma   90.00
#
_symmetry.space_group_name_H-M   'P 1'
#
loop_
_entity.id
_entity.type
_entity.pdbx_description
1 polymer ?
#
loop_
_entity_poly.entity_id
_entity_poly.type
_entity_poly.pdbx_seq_one_letter_code
_entity_poly.pdbx_strand_id
1 'polypeptide(L)'
;MKKRIFLLYMGFLYFQGLESNESISQLGSQAKAFAETRDLKQASQLYEKLSTQSLPDWQQALILYNWGTVKVLQQEWEAALKIFNRIALSSISSPQLLRSVTLNRAAARLGQAKLLSAQNDTNSLGERRYLIWQSLKELEAAKDIDCRIQKVEQNLSDCLVVPIDIHILQNKGVLALNQINKELKDQFFANLDLASLLAILRQSLATALHFSLFFTKQIIPHEFNAAYLKYFTFQMKTIEPLWDGLKKISLSDDQRKIITIAFENFTNALDASLNSNWENVQNHLQFSEDSLQKFASQSDLETLILRYRLTLLNRIDEVILKVLLDTQTSFDKKDFLKQSSQFLKKAIEEIQINRPFISRFYVICALSEIENLQAEESEERSCKQILQQALQNAIRGNELTQLVTLSEDFANKEIMLKDVQAKQHQVIQQSLSFIPNALKEEKMNFNAGDSKIACQKQPWEQVIPLFENGLLAAKQTEIWMKSFPLQFFAILNEQQKTIINWQQALKLLENSPSFSEQSPNPNPDPSHSNSKPKTSQDIQETLRLLQEMQSNDQPQKGQSSKERHSW
;
A
#
# COMPACT_ATOMS: atom_id res chain seq x y z
N MET A 1 44.04 49.00 -40.98
CA MET A 1 42.82 48.38 -40.41
C MET A 1 42.96 46.92 -39.95
N LYS A 2 43.92 46.11 -40.43
CA LYS A 2 44.05 44.68 -40.03
C LYS A 2 44.81 44.39 -38.72
N LYS A 3 45.49 45.37 -38.11
CA LYS A 3 46.22 45.19 -36.83
C LYS A 3 45.42 45.54 -35.56
N ARG A 4 44.25 46.18 -35.68
CA ARG A 4 43.38 46.51 -34.52
C ARG A 4 42.31 45.45 -34.23
N ILE A 5 42.02 44.55 -35.18
CA ILE A 5 41.04 43.47 -34.99
C ILE A 5 41.66 42.27 -34.25
N PHE A 6 42.98 42.05 -34.36
CA PHE A 6 43.67 40.94 -33.69
C PHE A 6 43.81 41.14 -32.17
N LEU A 7 43.92 42.39 -31.70
CA LEU A 7 43.96 42.72 -30.27
C LEU A 7 42.58 42.67 -29.59
N LEU A 8 41.50 42.88 -30.34
CA LEU A 8 40.12 42.71 -29.84
C LEU A 8 39.72 41.23 -29.76
N TYR A 9 40.24 40.37 -30.65
CA TYR A 9 39.99 38.92 -30.60
C TYR A 9 40.77 38.22 -29.47
N MET A 10 41.99 38.68 -29.15
CA MET A 10 42.75 38.18 -27.99
C MET A 10 42.18 38.68 -26.65
N GLY A 11 41.50 39.83 -26.62
CA GLY A 11 40.76 40.29 -25.45
C GLY A 11 39.48 39.48 -25.18
N PHE A 12 38.80 39.01 -26.24
CA PHE A 12 37.59 38.18 -26.09
C PHE A 12 37.91 36.73 -25.70
N LEU A 13 39.07 36.20 -26.07
CA LEU A 13 39.51 34.86 -25.64
C LEU A 13 40.12 34.84 -24.23
N TYR A 14 40.55 35.98 -23.68
CA TYR A 14 40.99 36.09 -22.28
C TYR A 14 39.83 36.32 -21.29
N PHE A 15 38.64 36.70 -21.76
CA PHE A 15 37.44 36.84 -20.93
C PHE A 15 36.50 35.63 -20.98
N GLN A 16 36.78 34.60 -21.81
CA GLN A 16 36.06 33.32 -21.80
C GLN A 16 36.63 32.29 -20.80
N GLY A 17 37.67 32.66 -20.04
CA GLY A 17 38.32 31.81 -19.03
C GLY A 17 38.12 32.27 -17.59
N LEU A 18 37.20 33.20 -17.32
CA LEU A 18 36.76 33.53 -15.97
C LEU A 18 35.37 32.92 -15.77
N GLU A 19 35.31 31.60 -15.63
CA GLU A 19 34.28 31.03 -14.76
C GLU A 19 34.54 31.66 -13.39
N SER A 20 33.73 32.66 -13.04
CA SER A 20 33.69 33.13 -11.66
C SER A 20 33.36 31.90 -10.82
N ASN A 21 34.32 31.47 -10.00
CA ASN A 21 34.05 30.60 -8.87
C ASN A 21 33.12 31.39 -7.94
N GLU A 22 31.82 31.44 -8.27
CA GLU A 22 30.79 31.92 -7.37
C GLU A 22 30.95 31.12 -6.09
N SER A 23 31.09 31.82 -4.96
CA SER A 23 31.29 31.12 -3.70
C SER A 23 30.07 30.25 -3.42
N ILE A 24 30.27 29.08 -2.81
CA ILE A 24 29.20 28.14 -2.46
C ILE A 24 28.08 28.86 -1.68
N SER A 25 28.44 29.85 -0.86
CA SER A 25 27.51 30.70 -0.12
C SER A 25 26.66 31.60 -1.04
N GLN A 26 27.24 32.17 -2.10
CA GLN A 26 26.50 32.95 -3.10
C GLN A 26 25.52 32.08 -3.88
N LEU A 27 25.96 30.92 -4.38
CA LEU A 27 25.10 29.96 -5.07
C LEU A 27 23.95 29.48 -4.17
N GLY A 28 24.23 29.17 -2.90
CA GLY A 28 23.21 28.79 -1.93
C GLY A 28 22.19 29.91 -1.66
N SER A 29 22.66 31.16 -1.60
CA SER A 29 21.80 32.33 -1.42
C SER A 29 20.93 32.61 -2.65
N GLN A 30 21.49 32.45 -3.86
CA GLN A 30 20.74 32.56 -5.11
C GLN A 30 19.67 31.45 -5.23
N ALA A 31 20.04 30.20 -4.96
CA ALA A 31 19.10 29.08 -4.98
C ALA A 31 17.91 29.31 -4.03
N LYS A 32 18.20 29.83 -2.84
CA LYS A 32 17.18 30.22 -1.86
C LYS A 32 16.29 31.34 -2.38
N ALA A 33 16.87 32.41 -2.94
CA ALA A 33 16.11 33.53 -3.50
C ALA A 33 15.17 33.07 -4.63
N PHE A 34 15.60 32.16 -5.49
CA PHE A 34 14.74 31.58 -6.52
C PHE A 34 13.60 30.73 -5.92
N ALA A 35 13.87 29.95 -4.86
CA ALA A 35 12.81 29.20 -4.18
C ALA A 35 11.76 30.13 -3.55
N GLU A 36 12.20 31.20 -2.88
CA GLU A 36 11.32 32.20 -2.25
C GLU A 36 10.50 32.99 -3.27
N THR A 37 11.07 33.28 -4.44
CA THR A 37 10.38 33.94 -5.57
C THR A 37 9.57 32.97 -6.44
N ARG A 38 9.49 31.69 -6.05
CA ARG A 38 8.78 30.60 -6.75
C ARG A 38 9.31 30.27 -8.14
N ASP A 39 10.52 30.67 -8.49
CA ASP A 39 11.25 30.07 -9.61
C ASP A 39 11.86 28.73 -9.19
N LEU A 40 10.98 27.75 -9.00
CA LEU A 40 11.35 26.44 -8.49
C LEU A 40 12.31 25.69 -9.44
N LYS A 41 12.24 25.98 -10.75
CA LYS A 41 13.10 25.34 -11.75
C LYS A 41 14.54 25.79 -11.58
N GLN A 42 14.78 27.10 -11.50
CA GLN A 42 16.13 27.64 -11.27
C GLN A 42 16.66 27.24 -9.88
N ALA A 43 15.80 27.30 -8.85
CA ALA A 43 16.17 26.84 -7.51
C ALA A 43 16.63 25.37 -7.50
N SER A 44 15.87 24.48 -8.16
CA SER A 44 16.23 23.06 -8.26
C SER A 44 17.57 22.83 -8.97
N GLN A 45 17.84 23.55 -10.08
CA GLN A 45 19.09 23.39 -10.82
C GLN A 45 20.31 23.82 -9.99
N LEU A 46 20.19 24.92 -9.26
CA LEU A 46 21.27 25.41 -8.39
C LEU A 46 21.50 24.47 -7.20
N TYR A 47 20.43 23.96 -6.56
CA TYR A 47 20.58 22.99 -5.48
C TYR A 47 21.16 21.65 -5.95
N GLU A 48 20.78 21.17 -7.14
CA GLU A 48 21.37 19.99 -7.75
C GLU A 48 22.89 20.18 -7.94
N LYS A 49 23.32 21.31 -8.54
CA LYS A 49 24.73 21.67 -8.71
C LYS A 49 25.48 21.78 -7.38
N LEU A 50 24.85 22.34 -6.35
CA LEU A 50 25.42 22.44 -5.01
C LEU A 50 25.56 21.05 -4.36
N SER A 51 24.62 20.15 -4.61
CA SER A 51 24.62 18.81 -4.00
C SER A 51 25.77 17.91 -4.48
N THR A 52 26.43 18.24 -5.59
CA THR A 52 27.60 17.53 -6.11
C THR A 52 28.93 18.09 -5.61
N GLN A 53 28.92 19.21 -4.89
CA GLN A 53 30.12 19.81 -4.32
C GLN A 53 30.58 19.04 -3.07
N SER A 54 31.88 19.07 -2.78
CA SER A 54 32.42 18.52 -1.53
C SER A 54 32.16 19.53 -0.41
N LEU A 55 31.24 19.19 0.49
CA LEU A 55 30.80 20.05 1.59
C LEU A 55 30.84 19.30 2.92
N PRO A 56 30.99 20.01 4.05
CA PRO A 56 30.73 19.44 5.37
C PRO A 56 29.32 18.82 5.43
N ASP A 57 29.21 17.68 6.11
CA ASP A 57 28.00 16.86 6.15
C ASP A 57 26.73 17.64 6.50
N TRP A 58 26.82 18.60 7.43
CA TRP A 58 25.68 19.42 7.84
C TRP A 58 25.24 20.43 6.77
N GLN A 59 26.18 20.99 6.00
CA GLN A 59 25.86 21.87 4.87
C GLN A 59 25.21 21.06 3.74
N GLN A 60 25.74 19.86 3.50
CA GLN A 60 25.15 18.93 2.54
C GLN A 60 23.72 18.55 2.93
N ALA A 61 23.47 18.28 4.23
CA ALA A 61 22.13 18.00 4.74
C ALA A 61 21.15 19.15 4.48
N LEU A 62 21.58 20.40 4.72
CA LEU A 62 20.76 21.59 4.48
C LEU A 62 20.46 21.80 2.98
N ILE A 63 21.44 21.59 2.10
CA ILE A 63 21.25 21.66 0.64
C ILE A 63 20.26 20.60 0.17
N LEU A 64 20.42 19.35 0.62
CA LEU A 64 19.52 18.26 0.28
C LEU A 64 18.10 18.51 0.82
N TYR A 65 17.97 19.03 2.04
CA TYR A 65 16.67 19.42 2.59
C TYR A 65 15.99 20.47 1.70
N ASN A 66 16.68 21.57 1.39
CA ASN A 66 16.10 22.62 0.56
C ASN A 66 15.76 22.12 -0.85
N TRP A 67 16.62 21.30 -1.45
CA TRP A 67 16.37 20.71 -2.76
C TRP A 67 15.13 19.81 -2.74
N GLY A 68 15.04 18.93 -1.75
CA GLY A 68 13.88 18.07 -1.56
C GLY A 68 12.62 18.89 -1.38
N THR A 69 12.66 19.97 -0.58
CA THR A 69 11.53 20.89 -0.40
C THR A 69 11.09 21.54 -1.71
N VAL A 70 12.03 22.01 -2.54
CA VAL A 70 11.72 22.52 -3.89
C VAL A 70 11.02 21.44 -4.73
N LYS A 71 11.48 20.18 -4.67
CA LYS A 71 10.82 19.05 -5.35
C LYS A 71 9.40 18.78 -4.85
N VAL A 72 9.17 18.89 -3.55
CA VAL A 72 7.81 18.82 -2.97
C VAL A 72 6.94 19.95 -3.53
N LEU A 73 7.45 21.18 -3.60
CA LEU A 73 6.72 22.33 -4.16
C LEU A 73 6.42 22.17 -5.67
N GLN A 74 7.30 21.48 -6.40
CA GLN A 74 7.09 21.09 -7.80
C GLN A 74 6.11 19.92 -7.97
N GLN A 75 5.63 19.32 -6.86
CA GLN A 75 4.84 18.07 -6.86
C GLN A 75 5.61 16.86 -7.44
N GLU A 76 6.94 16.92 -7.47
CA GLU A 76 7.82 15.81 -7.84
C GLU A 76 8.10 14.93 -6.61
N TRP A 77 7.04 14.31 -6.07
CA TRP A 77 7.05 13.67 -4.75
C TRP A 77 8.10 12.56 -4.60
N GLU A 78 8.23 11.69 -5.61
CA GLU A 78 9.19 10.58 -5.59
C GLU A 78 10.63 11.10 -5.62
N ALA A 79 10.90 12.14 -6.41
CA ALA A 79 12.21 12.77 -6.48
C ALA A 79 12.57 13.44 -5.14
N ALA A 80 11.61 14.13 -4.52
CA ALA A 80 11.77 14.69 -3.18
C ALA A 80 12.14 13.62 -2.14
N LEU A 81 11.43 12.48 -2.13
CA LEU A 81 11.72 11.39 -1.21
C LEU A 81 13.10 10.77 -1.43
N LYS A 82 13.53 10.58 -2.68
CA LYS A 82 14.89 10.14 -3.01
C LYS A 82 15.94 11.09 -2.46
N ILE A 83 15.72 12.40 -2.58
CA ILE A 83 16.63 13.41 -2.04
C ILE A 83 16.64 13.38 -0.51
N PHE A 84 15.47 13.40 0.14
CA PHE A 84 15.40 13.40 1.59
C PHE A 84 16.04 12.15 2.19
N ASN A 85 15.88 10.97 1.58
CA ASN A 85 16.48 9.72 2.06
C ASN A 85 18.02 9.71 2.00
N ARG A 86 18.66 10.63 1.26
CA ARG A 86 20.11 10.81 1.24
C ARG A 86 20.64 11.58 2.45
N ILE A 87 19.76 12.22 3.23
CA ILE A 87 20.16 12.97 4.44
C ILE A 87 20.39 11.97 5.58
N ALA A 88 21.65 11.80 5.98
CA ALA A 88 22.01 11.00 7.15
C ALA A 88 21.51 11.69 8.42
N LEU A 89 20.88 10.96 9.34
CA LEU A 89 20.40 11.56 10.58
C LEU A 89 21.54 12.14 11.44
N SER A 90 22.73 11.53 11.36
CA SER A 90 23.94 12.00 12.03
C SER A 90 24.50 13.30 11.45
N SER A 91 24.11 13.69 10.22
CA SER A 91 24.56 14.94 9.61
C SER A 91 23.63 16.12 9.88
N ILE A 92 22.50 15.90 10.57
CA ILE A 92 21.55 16.95 10.87
C ILE A 92 22.03 17.76 12.09
N SER A 93 22.31 19.04 11.87
CA SER A 93 22.93 19.92 12.87
C SER A 93 21.97 20.50 13.91
N SER A 94 20.65 20.47 13.68
CA SER A 94 19.66 21.02 14.61
C SER A 94 18.39 20.16 14.72
N PRO A 95 17.74 20.12 15.91
CA PRO A 95 16.43 19.49 16.09
C PRO A 95 15.35 20.04 15.16
N GLN A 96 15.38 21.34 14.86
CA GLN A 96 14.43 21.98 13.94
C GLN A 96 14.58 21.44 12.51
N LEU A 97 15.82 21.31 12.01
CA LEU A 97 16.04 20.70 10.70
C LEU A 97 15.59 19.23 10.68
N LEU A 98 15.81 18.48 11.76
CA LEU A 98 15.34 17.09 11.88
C LEU A 98 13.82 17.00 11.83
N ARG A 99 13.11 17.86 12.57
CA ARG A 99 11.65 18.00 12.50
C ARG A 99 11.21 18.23 11.06
N SER A 100 11.78 19.23 10.40
CA SER A 100 11.33 19.68 9.08
C SER A 100 11.64 18.70 7.96
N VAL A 101 12.79 18.01 8.00
CA VAL A 101 13.06 16.88 7.09
C VAL A 101 12.01 15.79 7.28
N THR A 102 11.69 15.44 8.53
CA THR A 102 10.73 14.39 8.85
C THR A 102 9.33 14.76 8.36
N LEU A 103 8.91 16.00 8.59
CA LEU A 103 7.60 16.50 8.18
C LEU A 103 7.47 16.64 6.66
N ASN A 104 8.52 17.08 5.96
CA ASN A 104 8.52 17.16 4.50
C ASN A 104 8.54 15.79 3.83
N ARG A 105 9.22 14.79 4.43
CA ARG A 105 9.09 13.39 4.00
C ARG A 105 7.65 12.91 4.17
N ALA A 106 7.01 13.20 5.30
CA ALA A 106 5.63 12.80 5.55
C ALA A 106 4.66 13.41 4.54
N ALA A 107 4.81 14.70 4.25
CA ALA A 107 4.01 15.40 3.26
C ALA A 107 4.27 14.87 1.85
N ALA A 108 5.52 14.58 1.48
CA ALA A 108 5.86 14.01 0.18
C ALA A 108 5.24 12.63 -0.02
N ARG A 109 5.20 11.77 1.01
CA ARG A 109 4.52 10.47 0.96
C ARG A 109 3.02 10.59 0.75
N LEU A 110 2.35 11.52 1.44
CA LEU A 110 0.91 11.78 1.20
C LEU A 110 0.67 12.31 -0.22
N GLY A 111 1.53 13.21 -0.69
CA GLY A 111 1.50 13.73 -2.06
C GLY A 111 1.64 12.63 -3.10
N GLN A 112 2.59 11.71 -2.92
CA GLN A 112 2.80 10.55 -3.80
C GLN A 112 1.59 9.61 -3.77
N ALA A 113 1.06 9.28 -2.59
CA ALA A 113 -0.13 8.43 -2.47
C ALA A 113 -1.36 9.05 -3.18
N LYS A 114 -1.48 10.39 -3.13
CA LYS A 114 -2.54 11.13 -3.83
C LYS A 114 -2.32 11.17 -5.34
N LEU A 115 -1.07 11.29 -5.81
CA LEU A 115 -0.74 11.22 -7.24
C LEU A 115 -1.12 9.85 -7.82
N LEU A 116 -0.76 8.76 -7.13
CA LEU A 116 -1.14 7.40 -7.51
C LEU A 116 -2.67 7.22 -7.53
N SER A 117 -3.38 7.83 -6.57
CA SER A 117 -4.84 7.83 -6.57
C SER A 117 -5.44 8.53 -7.80
N ALA A 118 -4.85 9.63 -8.26
CA ALA A 118 -5.35 10.39 -9.40
C ALA A 118 -5.14 9.68 -10.74
N GLN A 119 -4.23 8.70 -10.80
CA GLN A 119 -3.98 7.88 -11.98
C GLN A 119 -5.00 6.74 -12.16
N ASN A 120 -5.95 6.57 -11.21
CA ASN A 120 -6.97 5.52 -11.20
C ASN A 120 -6.41 4.09 -11.35
N ASP A 121 -5.15 3.87 -11.00
CA ASP A 121 -4.56 2.53 -11.04
C ASP A 121 -4.95 1.76 -9.78
N THR A 122 -5.95 0.88 -9.90
CA THR A 122 -6.38 -0.04 -8.82
C THR A 122 -5.26 -0.97 -8.37
N ASN A 123 -4.21 -1.17 -9.17
CA ASN A 123 -3.07 -2.00 -8.77
C ASN A 123 -2.15 -1.28 -7.77
N SER A 124 -2.30 0.04 -7.59
CA SER A 124 -1.50 0.86 -6.69
C SER A 124 -2.02 0.94 -5.25
N LEU A 125 -3.18 0.32 -4.92
CA LEU A 125 -3.80 0.47 -3.59
C LEU A 125 -2.88 0.04 -2.44
N GLY A 126 -2.13 -1.05 -2.60
CA GLY A 126 -1.16 -1.51 -1.60
C GLY A 126 -0.04 -0.49 -1.36
N GLU A 127 0.53 0.06 -2.43
CA GLU A 127 1.58 1.09 -2.37
C GLU A 127 1.06 2.39 -1.76
N ARG A 128 -0.13 2.84 -2.16
CA ARG A 128 -0.81 4.01 -1.58
C ARG A 128 -0.98 3.85 -0.07
N ARG A 129 -1.46 2.68 0.39
CA ARG A 129 -1.61 2.37 1.82
C ARG A 129 -0.27 2.45 2.57
N TYR A 130 0.77 1.87 1.99
CA TYR A 130 2.11 1.88 2.58
C TYR A 130 2.68 3.30 2.73
N LEU A 131 2.59 4.12 1.67
CA LEU A 131 3.03 5.51 1.70
C LEU A 131 2.32 6.32 2.80
N ILE A 132 1.03 6.08 3.00
CA ILE A 132 0.26 6.76 4.06
C ILE A 132 0.68 6.28 5.46
N TRP A 133 0.87 4.98 5.69
CA TRP A 133 1.40 4.50 6.98
C TRP A 133 2.77 5.08 7.29
N GLN A 134 3.64 5.09 6.29
CA GLN A 134 4.95 5.70 6.39
C GLN A 134 4.87 7.21 6.70
N SER A 135 3.91 7.93 6.12
CA SER A 135 3.66 9.34 6.45
C SER A 135 3.21 9.51 7.90
N LEU A 136 2.21 8.73 8.35
CA LEU A 136 1.70 8.80 9.72
C LEU A 136 2.80 8.49 10.76
N LYS A 137 3.69 7.54 10.45
CA LYS A 137 4.86 7.25 11.27
C LYS A 137 5.81 8.45 11.37
N GLU A 138 6.13 9.09 10.24
CA GLU A 138 6.96 10.29 10.25
C GLU A 138 6.30 11.46 10.97
N LEU A 139 4.98 11.61 10.89
CA LEU A 139 4.26 12.63 11.65
C LEU A 139 4.33 12.41 13.16
N GLU A 140 4.28 11.15 13.63
CA GLU A 140 4.48 10.86 15.04
C GLU A 140 5.93 11.14 15.47
N ALA A 141 6.92 10.78 14.64
CA ALA A 141 8.32 11.13 14.91
C ALA A 141 8.54 12.65 14.94
N ALA A 142 7.91 13.41 14.04
CA ALA A 142 7.97 14.87 14.03
C ALA A 142 7.33 15.47 15.30
N LYS A 143 6.22 14.90 15.77
CA LYS A 143 5.57 15.28 17.04
C LYS A 143 6.48 15.01 18.24
N ASP A 144 7.17 13.88 18.27
CA ASP A 144 8.14 13.57 19.33
C ASP A 144 9.33 14.52 19.34
N ILE A 145 9.85 14.88 18.16
CA ILE A 145 10.92 15.88 18.02
C ILE A 145 10.43 17.24 18.53
N ASP A 146 9.23 17.68 18.16
CA ASP A 146 8.66 18.94 18.63
C ASP A 146 8.44 18.97 20.12
N CYS A 147 7.97 17.86 20.68
CA CYS A 147 7.83 17.72 22.10
C CYS A 147 9.18 17.92 22.83
N ARG A 148 10.27 17.34 22.30
CA ARG A 148 11.63 17.55 22.84
C ARG A 148 12.09 19.01 22.71
N ILE A 149 11.83 19.66 21.57
CA ILE A 149 12.16 21.07 21.34
C ILE A 149 11.42 21.95 22.36
N GLN A 150 10.10 21.76 22.54
CA GLN A 150 9.29 22.52 23.50
C GLN A 150 9.81 22.35 24.93
N LYS A 151 10.15 21.12 25.36
CA LYS A 151 10.68 20.88 26.71
C LYS A 151 11.98 21.64 26.96
N VAL A 152 12.87 21.71 25.96
CA VAL A 152 14.16 22.40 26.06
C VAL A 152 14.00 23.92 25.98
N GLU A 153 13.25 24.43 25.00
CA GLU A 153 13.11 25.87 24.77
C GLU A 153 12.24 26.57 25.83
N GLN A 154 11.24 25.86 26.37
CA GLN A 154 10.24 26.43 27.28
C GLN A 154 10.38 25.93 28.73
N ASN A 155 11.39 25.10 29.03
CA ASN A 155 11.61 24.49 30.35
C ASN A 155 10.34 23.80 30.91
N LEU A 156 9.64 23.05 30.06
CA LEU A 156 8.41 22.36 30.42
C LEU A 156 8.68 20.91 30.80
N SER A 157 7.93 20.38 31.79
CA SER A 157 7.94 18.96 32.12
C SER A 157 7.24 18.12 31.05
N ASP A 158 6.17 18.66 30.47
CA ASP A 158 5.30 18.02 29.48
C ASP A 158 5.01 18.93 28.30
N CYS A 159 4.65 18.31 27.18
CA CYS A 159 4.41 19.01 25.92
C CYS A 159 2.97 19.54 25.89
N LEU A 160 2.82 20.85 25.63
CA LEU A 160 1.56 21.55 25.84
C LEU A 160 0.57 21.34 24.69
N VAL A 161 1.03 21.38 23.43
CA VAL A 161 0.15 21.32 22.25
C VAL A 161 0.88 20.70 21.06
N VAL A 162 0.17 19.83 20.32
CA VAL A 162 0.62 19.35 19.01
C VAL A 162 0.47 20.49 17.98
N PRO A 163 1.55 20.87 17.28
CA PRO A 163 1.50 21.88 16.22
C PRO A 163 0.41 21.62 15.18
N ILE A 164 -0.19 22.70 14.67
CA ILE A 164 -1.35 22.64 13.77
C ILE A 164 -1.02 22.00 12.41
N ASP A 165 0.20 22.22 11.90
CA ASP A 165 0.72 21.62 10.67
C ASP A 165 0.78 20.09 10.76
N ILE A 166 1.31 19.56 11.87
CA ILE A 166 1.34 18.12 12.16
C ILE A 166 -0.09 17.58 12.27
N HIS A 167 -0.96 18.25 13.04
CA HIS A 167 -2.34 17.81 13.24
C HIS A 167 -3.14 17.73 11.93
N ILE A 168 -3.02 18.75 11.07
CA ILE A 168 -3.69 18.77 9.76
C ILE A 168 -3.22 17.59 8.89
N LEU A 169 -1.91 17.35 8.81
CA LEU A 169 -1.37 16.26 7.99
C LEU A 169 -1.73 14.89 8.57
N GLN A 170 -1.77 14.74 9.89
CA GLN A 170 -2.22 13.51 10.55
C GLN A 170 -3.67 13.20 10.21
N ASN A 171 -4.57 14.18 10.32
CA ASN A 171 -5.98 14.00 9.95
C ASN A 171 -6.14 13.63 8.47
N LYS A 172 -5.40 14.30 7.57
CA LYS A 172 -5.38 13.96 6.14
C LYS A 172 -4.90 12.53 5.91
N GLY A 173 -3.83 12.10 6.58
CA GLY A 173 -3.32 10.74 6.49
C GLY A 173 -4.32 9.69 6.98
N VAL A 174 -4.98 9.92 8.13
CA VAL A 174 -5.97 9.00 8.69
C VAL A 174 -7.19 8.86 7.77
N LEU A 175 -7.71 9.97 7.25
CA LEU A 175 -8.84 9.96 6.32
C LEU A 175 -8.48 9.23 5.01
N ALA A 176 -7.29 9.49 4.45
CA ALA A 176 -6.81 8.82 3.26
C ALA A 176 -6.63 7.30 3.47
N LEU A 177 -6.13 6.89 4.65
CA LEU A 177 -5.99 5.48 5.00
C LEU A 177 -7.35 4.77 5.08
N ASN A 178 -8.34 5.40 5.72
CA ASN A 178 -9.69 4.86 5.82
C ASN A 178 -10.33 4.70 4.43
N GLN A 179 -10.14 5.69 3.55
CA GLN A 179 -10.62 5.65 2.17
C GLN A 179 -9.98 4.49 1.38
N ILE A 180 -8.66 4.29 1.49
CA ILE A 180 -7.98 3.18 0.80
C ILE A 180 -8.40 1.82 1.37
N ASN A 181 -8.59 1.69 2.67
CA ASN A 181 -9.09 0.45 3.26
C ASN A 181 -10.49 0.11 2.73
N LYS A 182 -11.33 1.12 2.52
CA LYS A 182 -12.63 0.96 1.86
C LYS A 182 -12.45 0.52 0.40
N GLU A 183 -11.61 1.21 -0.39
CA GLU A 183 -11.34 0.84 -1.79
C GLU A 183 -10.80 -0.59 -1.92
N LEU A 184 -9.89 -1.01 -1.03
CA LEU A 184 -9.37 -2.37 -0.98
C LEU A 184 -10.47 -3.40 -0.68
N LYS A 185 -11.40 -3.07 0.22
CA LYS A 185 -12.53 -3.92 0.56
C LYS A 185 -13.53 -4.02 -0.60
N ASP A 186 -13.83 -2.90 -1.26
CA ASP A 186 -14.71 -2.85 -2.41
C ASP A 186 -14.11 -3.63 -3.60
N GLN A 187 -12.80 -3.47 -3.87
CA GLN A 187 -12.09 -4.25 -4.89
C GLN A 187 -12.05 -5.73 -4.55
N PHE A 188 -11.84 -6.08 -3.27
CA PHE A 188 -11.88 -7.47 -2.83
C PHE A 188 -13.23 -8.10 -3.14
N PHE A 189 -14.34 -7.46 -2.74
CA PHE A 189 -15.69 -7.98 -2.99
C PHE A 189 -16.06 -8.03 -4.48
N ALA A 190 -15.60 -7.09 -5.29
CA ALA A 190 -15.85 -7.09 -6.73
C ALA A 190 -15.20 -8.27 -7.46
N ASN A 191 -14.14 -8.86 -6.89
CA ASN A 191 -13.37 -9.94 -7.50
C ASN A 191 -13.66 -11.33 -6.90
N LEU A 192 -14.62 -11.43 -5.98
CA LEU A 192 -15.02 -12.70 -5.41
C LEU A 192 -15.89 -13.49 -6.38
N ASP A 193 -15.69 -14.81 -6.40
CA ASP A 193 -16.59 -15.72 -7.07
C ASP A 193 -17.90 -15.89 -6.29
N LEU A 194 -18.87 -16.59 -6.90
CA LEU A 194 -20.17 -16.84 -6.30
C LEU A 194 -20.05 -17.55 -4.95
N ALA A 195 -19.23 -18.60 -4.88
CA ALA A 195 -19.05 -19.39 -3.66
C ALA A 195 -18.53 -18.53 -2.51
N SER A 196 -17.49 -17.73 -2.75
CA SER A 196 -16.89 -16.87 -1.74
C SER A 196 -17.85 -15.76 -1.32
N LEU A 197 -18.55 -15.11 -2.25
CA LEU A 197 -19.56 -14.09 -1.89
C LEU A 197 -20.66 -14.67 -1.00
N LEU A 198 -21.18 -15.84 -1.35
CA LEU A 198 -22.19 -16.53 -0.56
C LEU A 198 -21.67 -16.92 0.83
N ALA A 199 -20.43 -17.40 0.93
CA ALA A 199 -19.80 -17.73 2.21
C ALA A 199 -19.70 -16.50 3.15
N ILE A 200 -19.21 -15.37 2.63
CA ILE A 200 -19.13 -14.11 3.42
C ILE A 200 -20.52 -13.62 3.79
N LEU A 201 -21.44 -13.65 2.83
CA LEU A 201 -22.80 -13.16 3.03
C LEU A 201 -23.52 -13.97 4.11
N ARG A 202 -23.46 -15.31 4.04
CA ARG A 202 -24.03 -16.19 5.06
C ARG A 202 -23.43 -15.95 6.44
N GLN A 203 -22.11 -15.84 6.54
CA GLN A 203 -21.44 -15.52 7.80
C GLN A 203 -21.88 -14.16 8.35
N SER A 204 -22.06 -13.17 7.48
CA SER A 204 -22.50 -11.82 7.86
C SER A 204 -23.95 -11.82 8.33
N LEU A 205 -24.83 -12.56 7.67
CA LEU A 205 -26.23 -12.76 8.07
C LEU A 205 -26.33 -13.51 9.40
N ALA A 206 -25.56 -14.58 9.59
CA ALA A 206 -25.51 -15.32 10.85
C ALA A 206 -25.01 -14.44 12.01
N THR A 207 -24.04 -13.57 11.74
CA THR A 207 -23.54 -12.60 12.71
C THR A 207 -24.60 -11.55 13.05
N ALA A 208 -25.31 -11.02 12.05
CA ALA A 208 -26.43 -10.10 12.26
C ALA A 208 -27.57 -10.76 13.04
N LEU A 209 -27.92 -12.00 12.71
CA LEU A 209 -28.90 -12.79 13.43
C LEU A 209 -28.49 -12.96 14.90
N HIS A 210 -27.23 -13.33 15.15
CA HIS A 210 -26.71 -13.42 16.51
C HIS A 210 -26.81 -12.09 17.26
N PHE A 211 -26.48 -10.97 16.61
CA PHE A 211 -26.62 -9.65 17.24
C PHE A 211 -28.09 -9.28 17.53
N SER A 212 -29.02 -9.66 16.67
CA SER A 212 -30.45 -9.40 16.90
C SER A 212 -31.00 -10.11 18.14
N LEU A 213 -30.39 -11.24 18.57
CA LEU A 213 -30.77 -11.97 19.79
C LEU A 213 -30.57 -11.15 21.07
N PHE A 214 -29.64 -10.18 21.07
CA PHE A 214 -29.44 -9.34 22.25
C PHE A 214 -30.64 -8.40 22.48
N PHE A 215 -31.35 -8.00 21.43
CA PHE A 215 -32.57 -7.20 21.54
C PHE A 215 -33.77 -8.03 21.98
N THR A 216 -34.01 -9.20 21.37
CA THR A 216 -35.15 -10.06 21.73
C THR A 216 -35.03 -10.61 23.15
N LYS A 217 -33.81 -10.94 23.59
CA LYS A 217 -33.56 -11.41 24.96
C LYS A 217 -33.45 -10.28 26.00
N GLN A 218 -33.64 -9.02 25.60
CA GLN A 218 -33.50 -7.83 26.46
C GLN A 218 -32.19 -7.81 27.27
N ILE A 219 -31.10 -8.31 26.68
CA ILE A 219 -29.78 -8.39 27.34
C ILE A 219 -29.14 -6.99 27.41
N ILE A 220 -29.53 -6.09 26.49
CA ILE A 220 -28.97 -4.74 26.39
C ILE A 220 -29.66 -3.83 27.42
N PRO A 221 -28.90 -3.16 28.31
CA PRO A 221 -29.48 -2.16 29.21
C PRO A 221 -30.14 -1.03 28.42
N HIS A 222 -31.28 -0.54 28.90
CA HIS A 222 -32.11 0.44 28.18
C HIS A 222 -31.33 1.69 27.74
N GLU A 223 -30.37 2.14 28.54
CA GLU A 223 -29.49 3.29 28.24
C GLU A 223 -28.62 3.11 26.99
N PHE A 224 -28.31 1.86 26.61
CA PHE A 224 -27.50 1.55 25.43
C PHE A 224 -28.33 1.17 24.20
N ASN A 225 -29.65 1.03 24.30
CA ASN A 225 -30.51 0.58 23.20
C ASN A 225 -30.33 1.39 21.91
N ALA A 226 -30.30 2.73 22.01
CA ALA A 226 -30.14 3.60 20.86
C ALA A 226 -28.76 3.46 20.19
N ALA A 227 -27.70 3.33 20.99
CA ALA A 227 -26.34 3.14 20.51
C ALA A 227 -26.18 1.76 19.84
N TYR A 228 -26.75 0.72 20.44
CA TYR A 228 -26.71 -0.63 19.91
C TYR A 228 -27.55 -0.76 18.63
N LEU A 229 -28.72 -0.09 18.55
CA LEU A 229 -29.52 -0.05 17.33
C LEU A 229 -28.73 0.61 16.20
N LYS A 230 -28.10 1.76 16.47
CA LYS A 230 -27.25 2.44 15.49
C LYS A 230 -26.09 1.55 15.02
N TYR A 231 -25.48 0.80 15.94
CA TYR A 231 -24.44 -0.17 15.61
C TYR A 231 -24.98 -1.33 14.76
N PHE A 232 -26.11 -1.93 15.15
CA PHE A 232 -26.76 -3.01 14.41
C PHE A 232 -27.13 -2.58 12.98
N THR A 233 -27.79 -1.43 12.83
CA THR A 233 -28.13 -0.88 11.51
C THR A 233 -26.89 -0.59 10.69
N PHE A 234 -25.82 -0.10 11.31
CA PHE A 234 -24.53 0.08 10.63
C PHE A 234 -23.97 -1.26 10.13
N GLN A 235 -23.95 -2.30 10.97
CA GLN A 235 -23.49 -3.65 10.58
C GLN A 235 -24.31 -4.21 9.41
N MET A 236 -25.65 -4.10 9.48
CA MET A 236 -26.54 -4.52 8.39
C MET A 236 -26.21 -3.80 7.07
N LYS A 237 -25.98 -2.48 7.11
CA LYS A 237 -25.56 -1.72 5.92
C LYS A 237 -24.21 -2.17 5.35
N THR A 238 -23.31 -2.73 6.16
CA THR A 238 -22.05 -3.28 5.62
C THR A 238 -22.25 -4.56 4.80
N ILE A 239 -23.44 -5.17 4.84
CA ILE A 239 -23.80 -6.37 4.06
C ILE A 239 -24.31 -5.99 2.66
N GLU A 240 -24.89 -4.80 2.47
CA GLU A 240 -25.45 -4.34 1.17
C GLU A 240 -24.49 -4.51 -0.03
N PRO A 241 -23.18 -4.17 0.07
CA PRO A 241 -22.25 -4.34 -1.05
C PRO A 241 -22.09 -5.81 -1.49
N LEU A 242 -22.28 -6.79 -0.59
CA LEU A 242 -22.21 -8.22 -0.93
C LEU A 242 -23.40 -8.62 -1.82
N TRP A 243 -24.59 -8.09 -1.54
CA TRP A 243 -25.77 -8.28 -2.38
C TRP A 243 -25.60 -7.65 -3.75
N ASP A 244 -25.01 -6.46 -3.82
CA ASP A 244 -24.70 -5.81 -5.10
C ASP A 244 -23.63 -6.56 -5.90
N GLY A 245 -22.68 -7.21 -5.22
CA GLY A 245 -21.74 -8.15 -5.83
C GLY A 245 -22.46 -9.32 -6.51
N LEU A 246 -23.40 -9.96 -5.80
CA LEU A 246 -24.18 -11.08 -6.35
C LEU A 246 -24.99 -10.71 -7.60
N LYS A 247 -25.50 -9.48 -7.68
CA LYS A 247 -26.24 -8.99 -8.86
C LYS A 247 -25.37 -8.89 -10.12
N LYS A 248 -24.04 -8.75 -9.97
CA LYS A 248 -23.09 -8.63 -11.08
C LYS A 248 -22.60 -9.98 -11.60
N ILE A 249 -22.83 -11.06 -10.86
CA ILE A 249 -22.45 -12.41 -11.26
C ILE A 249 -23.50 -12.98 -12.21
N SER A 250 -23.04 -13.73 -13.22
CA SER A 250 -23.93 -14.51 -14.07
C SER A 250 -24.51 -15.70 -13.30
N LEU A 251 -25.80 -15.64 -12.99
CA LEU A 251 -26.54 -16.66 -12.23
C LEU A 251 -27.52 -17.40 -13.14
N SER A 252 -27.75 -18.69 -12.86
CA SER A 252 -28.88 -19.42 -13.46
C SER A 252 -30.22 -18.87 -12.95
N ASP A 253 -31.31 -19.16 -13.66
CA ASP A 253 -32.65 -18.66 -13.29
C ASP A 253 -33.07 -19.12 -11.89
N ASP A 254 -32.75 -20.36 -11.52
CA ASP A 254 -33.07 -20.89 -10.19
C ASP A 254 -32.23 -20.23 -9.08
N GLN A 255 -30.93 -20.02 -9.34
CA GLN A 255 -30.05 -19.30 -8.40
C GLN A 255 -30.52 -17.85 -8.21
N ARG A 256 -30.91 -17.18 -9.30
CA ARG A 256 -31.42 -15.81 -9.28
C ARG A 256 -32.70 -15.69 -8.44
N LYS A 257 -33.64 -16.64 -8.57
CA LYS A 257 -34.86 -16.67 -7.75
C LYS A 257 -34.53 -16.80 -6.26
N ILE A 258 -33.66 -17.74 -5.89
CA ILE A 258 -33.27 -17.95 -4.49
C ILE A 258 -32.61 -16.69 -3.92
N ILE A 259 -31.65 -16.09 -4.65
CA ILE A 259 -30.95 -14.88 -4.21
C ILE A 259 -31.91 -13.69 -4.08
N THR A 260 -32.88 -13.55 -4.99
CA THR A 260 -33.88 -12.46 -4.93
C THR A 260 -34.75 -12.59 -3.68
N ILE A 261 -35.28 -13.80 -3.41
CA ILE A 261 -36.10 -14.05 -2.22
C ILE A 261 -35.28 -13.82 -0.92
N ALA A 262 -34.02 -14.26 -0.90
CA ALA A 262 -33.14 -14.03 0.25
C ALA A 262 -32.90 -12.53 0.47
N PHE A 263 -32.64 -11.77 -0.59
CA PHE A 263 -32.44 -10.32 -0.53
C PHE A 263 -33.70 -9.56 -0.10
N GLU A 264 -34.88 -9.96 -0.56
CA GLU A 264 -36.16 -9.40 -0.11
C GLU A 264 -36.34 -9.58 1.40
N ASN A 265 -36.06 -10.79 1.92
CA ASN A 265 -36.11 -11.04 3.35
C ASN A 265 -35.06 -10.23 4.13
N PHE A 266 -33.84 -10.11 3.63
CA PHE A 266 -32.84 -9.21 4.24
C PHE A 266 -33.32 -7.76 4.31
N THR A 267 -33.98 -7.26 3.27
CA THR A 267 -34.54 -5.89 3.23
C THR A 267 -35.68 -5.74 4.24
N ASN A 268 -36.58 -6.72 4.30
CA ASN A 268 -37.67 -6.75 5.29
C ASN A 268 -37.13 -6.79 6.73
N ALA A 269 -36.01 -7.48 6.98
CA ALA A 269 -35.35 -7.46 8.29
C ALA A 269 -34.80 -6.07 8.62
N LEU A 270 -34.22 -5.36 7.65
CA LEU A 270 -33.74 -3.99 7.85
C LEU A 270 -34.91 -3.07 8.25
N ASP A 271 -36.03 -3.13 7.51
CA ASP A 271 -37.22 -2.33 7.78
C ASP A 271 -37.87 -2.67 9.13
N ALA A 272 -37.92 -3.97 9.48
CA ALA A 272 -38.40 -4.41 10.79
C ALA A 272 -37.52 -3.88 11.94
N SER A 273 -36.21 -3.76 11.73
CA SER A 273 -35.28 -3.24 12.74
C SER A 273 -35.50 -1.75 13.02
N LEU A 274 -35.85 -0.96 11.99
CA LEU A 274 -36.19 0.45 12.14
C LEU A 274 -37.49 0.64 12.95
N ASN A 275 -38.40 -0.32 12.87
CA ASN A 275 -39.65 -0.34 13.64
C ASN A 275 -39.54 -1.08 14.99
N SER A 276 -38.32 -1.46 15.41
CA SER A 276 -38.06 -2.20 16.66
C SER A 276 -38.81 -3.54 16.77
N ASN A 277 -39.21 -4.14 15.65
CA ASN A 277 -39.88 -5.44 15.60
C ASN A 277 -38.84 -6.57 15.48
N TRP A 278 -38.16 -6.86 16.58
CA TRP A 278 -36.99 -7.75 16.60
C TRP A 278 -37.30 -9.22 16.33
N GLU A 279 -38.52 -9.67 16.59
CA GLU A 279 -38.96 -11.03 16.23
C GLU A 279 -39.03 -11.18 14.70
N ASN A 280 -39.60 -10.20 14.00
CA ASN A 280 -39.62 -10.19 12.55
C ASN A 280 -38.21 -10.02 11.96
N VAL A 281 -37.34 -9.21 12.59
CA VAL A 281 -35.92 -9.13 12.19
C VAL A 281 -35.28 -10.53 12.19
N GLN A 282 -35.48 -11.30 13.25
CA GLN A 282 -34.94 -12.65 13.37
C GLN A 282 -35.49 -13.60 12.31
N ASN A 283 -36.81 -13.64 12.17
CA ASN A 283 -37.48 -14.53 11.21
C ASN A 283 -36.99 -14.25 9.78
N HIS A 284 -36.91 -12.98 9.39
CA HIS A 284 -36.44 -12.60 8.06
C HIS A 284 -34.94 -12.82 7.85
N LEU A 285 -34.09 -12.56 8.85
CA LEU A 285 -32.66 -12.88 8.77
C LEU A 285 -32.41 -14.39 8.66
N GLN A 286 -33.10 -15.19 9.48
CA GLN A 286 -33.02 -16.65 9.45
C GLN A 286 -33.45 -17.17 8.08
N PHE A 287 -34.59 -16.70 7.56
CA PHE A 287 -35.07 -17.12 6.25
C PHE A 287 -34.08 -16.76 5.13
N SER A 288 -33.48 -15.56 5.19
CA SER A 288 -32.43 -15.16 4.25
C SER A 288 -31.22 -16.10 4.34
N GLU A 289 -30.77 -16.48 5.53
CA GLU A 289 -29.63 -17.39 5.72
C GLU A 289 -29.95 -18.81 5.23
N ASP A 290 -31.10 -19.37 5.62
CA ASP A 290 -31.59 -20.69 5.19
C ASP A 290 -31.72 -20.79 3.66
N SER A 291 -32.18 -19.71 3.03
CA SER A 291 -32.30 -19.64 1.57
C SER A 291 -30.94 -19.77 0.89
N LEU A 292 -29.91 -19.13 1.44
CA LEU A 292 -28.54 -19.19 0.93
C LEU A 292 -27.83 -20.50 1.32
N GLN A 293 -28.29 -21.22 2.33
CA GLN A 293 -27.74 -22.54 2.70
C GLN A 293 -27.96 -23.60 1.62
N LYS A 294 -28.89 -23.38 0.68
CA LYS A 294 -29.15 -24.26 -0.46
C LYS A 294 -28.01 -24.29 -1.49
N PHE A 295 -27.06 -23.35 -1.42
CA PHE A 295 -25.89 -23.34 -2.29
C PHE A 295 -24.79 -24.25 -1.72
N ALA A 296 -24.02 -24.88 -2.61
CA ALA A 296 -22.88 -25.71 -2.23
C ALA A 296 -21.93 -24.93 -1.31
N SER A 297 -21.54 -25.54 -0.19
CA SER A 297 -20.58 -24.96 0.73
C SER A 297 -19.20 -24.95 0.10
N GLN A 298 -18.50 -23.83 0.28
CA GLN A 298 -17.08 -23.72 -0.02
C GLN A 298 -16.28 -24.71 0.85
N SER A 299 -15.08 -25.13 0.42
CA SER A 299 -14.24 -25.97 1.28
C SER A 299 -13.90 -25.23 2.57
N ASP A 300 -13.71 -25.97 3.67
CA ASP A 300 -13.37 -25.37 4.96
C ASP A 300 -12.05 -24.58 4.85
N LEU A 301 -11.09 -25.08 4.06
CA LEU A 301 -9.80 -24.43 3.82
C LEU A 301 -9.96 -23.09 3.09
N GLU A 302 -10.78 -23.04 2.04
CA GLU A 302 -11.06 -21.80 1.33
C GLU A 302 -11.82 -20.79 2.20
N THR A 303 -12.77 -21.27 3.01
CA THR A 303 -13.48 -20.45 4.00
C THR A 303 -12.49 -19.85 5.02
N LEU A 304 -11.50 -20.62 5.46
CA LEU A 304 -10.44 -20.14 6.34
C LEU A 304 -9.60 -19.05 5.65
N ILE A 305 -9.14 -19.29 4.42
CA ILE A 305 -8.40 -18.29 3.62
C ILE A 305 -9.20 -16.99 3.47
N LEU A 306 -10.50 -17.10 3.21
CA LEU A 306 -11.41 -15.96 3.08
C LEU A 306 -11.49 -15.14 4.37
N ARG A 307 -11.59 -15.81 5.53
CA ARG A 307 -11.60 -15.16 6.85
C ARG A 307 -10.28 -14.44 7.14
N TYR A 308 -9.14 -15.02 6.76
CA TYR A 308 -7.85 -14.33 6.85
C TYR A 308 -7.79 -13.06 5.99
N ARG A 309 -8.24 -13.15 4.73
CA ARG A 309 -8.27 -12.00 3.81
C ARG A 309 -9.15 -10.88 4.34
N LEU A 310 -10.33 -11.22 4.87
CA LEU A 310 -11.23 -10.27 5.54
C LEU A 310 -10.60 -9.64 6.78
N THR A 311 -9.88 -10.42 7.59
CA THR A 311 -9.19 -9.93 8.78
C THR A 311 -8.14 -8.88 8.42
N LEU A 312 -7.40 -9.09 7.31
CA LEU A 312 -6.42 -8.12 6.82
C LEU A 312 -7.06 -6.84 6.25
N LEU A 313 -8.31 -6.90 5.76
CA LEU A 313 -9.04 -5.73 5.26
C LEU A 313 -9.68 -4.91 6.37
N ASN A 314 -9.96 -5.54 7.51
CA ASN A 314 -10.56 -4.90 8.68
C ASN A 314 -9.49 -4.50 9.72
N ARG A 315 -9.95 -3.88 10.81
CA ARG A 315 -9.11 -3.70 12.00
C ARG A 315 -8.80 -5.09 12.57
N ILE A 316 -7.52 -5.35 12.81
CA ILE A 316 -7.08 -6.58 13.48
C ILE A 316 -7.33 -6.42 14.98
N ASP A 317 -8.06 -7.37 15.55
CA ASP A 317 -8.34 -7.46 16.98
C ASP A 317 -8.11 -8.88 17.51
N GLU A 318 -7.86 -8.97 18.81
CA GLU A 318 -7.53 -10.23 19.48
C GLU A 318 -8.63 -11.28 19.36
N VAL A 319 -9.90 -10.88 19.37
CA VAL A 319 -11.04 -11.81 19.33
C VAL A 319 -11.09 -12.50 17.97
N ILE A 320 -10.98 -11.73 16.87
CA ILE A 320 -10.93 -12.29 15.52
C ILE A 320 -9.74 -13.24 15.35
N LEU A 321 -8.56 -12.87 15.87
CA LEU A 321 -7.38 -13.72 15.76
C LEU A 321 -7.52 -15.04 16.54
N LYS A 322 -8.15 -15.03 17.71
CA LYS A 322 -8.45 -16.25 18.47
C LYS A 322 -9.43 -17.15 17.71
N VAL A 323 -10.48 -16.58 17.14
CA VAL A 323 -11.45 -17.34 16.31
C VAL A 323 -10.76 -17.98 15.10
N LEU A 324 -9.84 -17.27 14.43
CA LEU A 324 -9.04 -17.85 13.34
C LEU A 324 -8.17 -19.01 13.83
N LEU A 325 -7.55 -18.87 15.01
CA LEU A 325 -6.68 -19.90 15.57
C LEU A 325 -7.47 -21.15 15.91
N ASP A 326 -8.61 -20.99 16.58
CA ASP A 326 -9.48 -22.10 16.95
C ASP A 326 -9.98 -22.82 15.70
N THR A 327 -10.44 -22.06 14.70
CA THR A 327 -10.87 -22.61 13.38
C THR A 327 -9.73 -23.36 12.71
N GLN A 328 -8.49 -22.86 12.77
CA GLN A 328 -7.36 -23.52 12.14
C GLN A 328 -6.93 -24.80 12.88
N THR A 329 -7.03 -24.82 14.21
CA THR A 329 -6.66 -25.99 15.01
C THR A 329 -7.60 -27.18 14.83
N SER A 330 -8.80 -26.96 14.25
CA SER A 330 -9.72 -28.05 13.91
C SER A 330 -9.38 -28.77 12.61
N PHE A 331 -8.44 -28.28 11.80
CA PHE A 331 -7.97 -28.98 10.60
C PHE A 331 -6.91 -30.04 10.95
N ASP A 332 -6.81 -31.08 10.11
CA ASP A 332 -5.76 -32.09 10.22
C ASP A 332 -4.36 -31.47 10.16
N LYS A 333 -3.47 -31.90 11.05
CA LYS A 333 -2.17 -31.27 11.34
C LYS A 333 -1.15 -31.48 10.22
N LYS A 334 -1.30 -30.76 9.11
CA LYS A 334 -0.26 -30.58 8.09
C LYS A 334 0.78 -29.55 8.57
N ASP A 335 2.02 -29.66 8.10
CA ASP A 335 3.12 -28.79 8.54
C ASP A 335 2.86 -27.30 8.28
N PHE A 336 2.24 -26.95 7.14
CA PHE A 336 1.81 -25.57 6.84
C PHE A 336 0.82 -25.02 7.87
N LEU A 337 -0.14 -25.83 8.33
CA LEU A 337 -1.11 -25.40 9.35
C LEU A 337 -0.44 -25.23 10.71
N LYS A 338 0.57 -26.04 11.03
CA LYS A 338 1.37 -25.88 12.25
C LYS A 338 2.16 -24.57 12.23
N GLN A 339 2.84 -24.27 11.11
CA GLN A 339 3.62 -23.04 10.96
C GLN A 339 2.71 -21.80 10.94
N SER A 340 1.60 -21.86 10.21
CA SER A 340 0.59 -20.79 10.23
C SER A 340 0.05 -20.54 11.64
N SER A 341 -0.21 -21.59 12.43
CA SER A 341 -0.70 -21.44 13.81
C SER A 341 0.34 -20.76 14.71
N GLN A 342 1.63 -21.02 14.49
CA GLN A 342 2.71 -20.35 15.22
C GLN A 342 2.75 -18.85 14.90
N PHE A 343 2.61 -18.48 13.64
CA PHE A 343 2.50 -17.07 13.25
C PHE A 343 1.26 -16.42 13.85
N LEU A 344 0.10 -17.07 13.85
CA LEU A 344 -1.10 -16.50 14.41
C LEU A 344 -1.02 -16.31 15.94
N LYS A 345 -0.34 -17.20 16.66
CA LYS A 345 -0.02 -17.02 18.09
C LYS A 345 0.84 -15.78 18.33
N LYS A 346 1.91 -15.59 17.53
CA LYS A 346 2.70 -14.34 17.57
C LYS A 346 1.85 -13.11 17.25
N ALA A 347 0.93 -13.21 16.30
CA ALA A 347 0.02 -12.11 15.98
C ALA A 347 -0.87 -11.71 17.17
N ILE A 348 -1.33 -12.69 17.96
CA ILE A 348 -2.10 -12.48 19.19
C ILE A 348 -1.23 -11.84 20.28
N GLU A 349 -0.01 -12.32 20.48
CA GLU A 349 0.93 -11.73 21.45
C GLU A 349 1.21 -10.25 21.12
N GLU A 350 1.45 -9.93 19.84
CA GLU A 350 1.74 -8.58 19.39
C GLU A 350 0.53 -7.63 19.50
N ILE A 351 -0.70 -8.11 19.28
CA ILE A 351 -1.88 -7.25 19.47
C ILE A 351 -2.12 -6.95 20.95
N GLN A 352 -1.84 -7.90 21.86
CA GLN A 352 -1.97 -7.73 23.31
C GLN A 352 -1.02 -6.66 23.86
N ILE A 353 0.16 -6.50 23.26
CA ILE A 353 1.12 -5.43 23.59
C ILE A 353 0.96 -4.17 22.71
N ASN A 354 -0.20 -4.02 22.06
CA ASN A 354 -0.58 -2.86 21.24
C ASN A 354 0.37 -2.58 20.06
N ARG A 355 0.83 -3.64 19.37
CA ARG A 355 1.65 -3.56 18.14
C ARG A 355 0.89 -4.10 16.92
N PRO A 356 -0.18 -3.41 16.48
CA PRO A 356 -1.07 -3.91 15.43
C PRO A 356 -0.40 -4.12 14.08
N PHE A 357 0.69 -3.39 13.77
CA PHE A 357 1.42 -3.57 12.51
C PHE A 357 2.28 -4.84 12.50
N ILE A 358 2.88 -5.22 13.64
CA ILE A 358 3.62 -6.49 13.78
C ILE A 358 2.62 -7.65 13.82
N SER A 359 1.50 -7.48 14.52
CA SER A 359 0.39 -8.43 14.44
C SER A 359 -0.05 -8.67 12.99
N ARG A 360 -0.25 -7.60 12.21
CA ARG A 360 -0.55 -7.68 10.77
C ARG A 360 0.49 -8.43 9.97
N PHE A 361 1.78 -8.20 10.24
CA PHE A 361 2.88 -8.92 9.60
C PHE A 361 2.71 -10.43 9.81
N TYR A 362 2.48 -10.87 11.04
CA TYR A 362 2.31 -12.28 11.34
C TYR A 362 1.00 -12.88 10.80
N VAL A 363 -0.09 -12.10 10.69
CA VAL A 363 -1.31 -12.56 10.00
C VAL A 363 -1.03 -12.81 8.51
N ILE A 364 -0.23 -11.96 7.85
CA ILE A 364 0.16 -12.17 6.45
C ILE A 364 1.03 -13.42 6.31
N CYS A 365 1.99 -13.64 7.21
CA CYS A 365 2.79 -14.87 7.22
C CYS A 365 1.90 -16.11 7.38
N ALA A 366 0.97 -16.09 8.33
CA ALA A 366 0.03 -17.19 8.57
C ALA A 366 -0.85 -17.48 7.34
N LEU A 367 -1.44 -16.45 6.73
CA LEU A 367 -2.22 -16.60 5.50
C LEU A 367 -1.38 -17.20 4.36
N SER A 368 -0.16 -16.72 4.20
CA SER A 368 0.77 -17.22 3.17
C SER A 368 0.99 -18.73 3.27
N GLU A 369 1.16 -19.28 4.48
CA GLU A 369 1.32 -20.73 4.66
C GLU A 369 0.06 -21.52 4.33
N ILE A 370 -1.13 -20.99 4.62
CA ILE A 370 -2.41 -21.64 4.28
C ILE A 370 -2.63 -21.61 2.76
N GLU A 371 -2.30 -20.51 2.10
CA GLU A 371 -2.38 -20.38 0.63
C GLU A 371 -1.37 -21.32 -0.07
N ASN A 372 -0.20 -21.56 0.52
CA ASN A 372 0.75 -22.57 0.04
C ASN A 372 0.21 -24.00 0.15
N LEU A 373 -0.46 -24.32 1.27
CA LEU A 373 -1.09 -25.62 1.46
C LEU A 373 -2.16 -25.90 0.39
N GLN A 374 -3.05 -24.93 0.12
CA GLN A 374 -4.08 -25.06 -0.92
C GLN A 374 -3.46 -25.39 -2.28
N ALA A 375 -2.32 -24.76 -2.59
CA ALA A 375 -1.64 -25.03 -3.83
C ALA A 375 -1.06 -26.46 -3.87
N GLU A 376 -0.44 -26.96 -2.79
CA GLU A 376 0.14 -28.32 -2.75
C GLU A 376 -0.88 -29.43 -2.98
N GLU A 377 -2.13 -29.23 -2.59
CA GLU A 377 -3.22 -30.18 -2.84
C GLU A 377 -3.63 -30.25 -4.33
N SER A 378 -3.11 -29.38 -5.19
CA SER A 378 -3.39 -29.36 -6.64
C SER A 378 -2.35 -30.21 -7.40
N GLU A 379 -2.67 -31.47 -7.74
CA GLU A 379 -1.73 -32.45 -8.33
C GLU A 379 -1.22 -32.07 -9.74
N GLU A 380 -1.97 -31.31 -10.54
CA GLU A 380 -1.50 -30.73 -11.80
C GLU A 380 -1.78 -29.23 -11.85
N ARG A 381 -0.72 -28.41 -11.86
CA ARG A 381 -0.83 -26.96 -12.01
C ARG A 381 -0.50 -26.51 -13.42
N SER A 382 -1.45 -25.86 -14.06
CA SER A 382 -1.23 -25.10 -15.30
C SER A 382 -0.22 -23.97 -15.11
N CYS A 383 0.41 -23.52 -16.20
CA CYS A 383 1.32 -22.36 -16.16
C CYS A 383 0.66 -21.11 -15.56
N LYS A 384 -0.62 -20.90 -15.87
CA LYS A 384 -1.42 -19.82 -15.30
C LYS A 384 -1.48 -19.91 -13.77
N GLN A 385 -1.80 -21.08 -13.22
CA GLN A 385 -1.88 -21.28 -11.76
C GLN A 385 -0.51 -21.09 -11.08
N ILE A 386 0.57 -21.57 -11.69
CA ILE A 386 1.93 -21.37 -11.17
C ILE A 386 2.27 -19.88 -11.12
N LEU A 387 2.02 -19.15 -12.20
CA LEU A 387 2.29 -17.71 -12.26
C LEU A 387 1.41 -16.92 -11.28
N GLN A 388 0.12 -17.26 -11.19
CA GLN A 388 -0.80 -16.65 -10.22
C GLN A 388 -0.31 -16.82 -8.78
N GLN A 389 0.13 -18.02 -8.42
CA GLN A 389 0.65 -18.29 -7.08
C GLN A 389 1.98 -17.58 -6.83
N ALA A 390 2.92 -17.62 -7.78
CA ALA A 390 4.20 -16.93 -7.66
C ALA A 390 4.00 -15.42 -7.50
N LEU A 391 3.11 -14.83 -8.29
CA LEU A 391 2.72 -13.44 -8.20
C LEU A 391 2.09 -13.09 -6.85
N GLN A 392 1.14 -13.90 -6.37
CA GLN A 392 0.51 -13.70 -5.07
C GLN A 392 1.55 -13.71 -3.94
N ASN A 393 2.50 -14.65 -3.99
CA ASN A 393 3.58 -14.73 -3.01
C ASN A 393 4.57 -13.57 -3.14
N ALA A 394 4.85 -13.05 -4.34
CA ALA A 394 5.64 -11.85 -4.54
C ALA A 394 4.95 -10.60 -3.94
N ILE A 395 3.63 -10.47 -4.14
CA ILE A 395 2.82 -9.41 -3.53
C ILE A 395 2.91 -9.48 -2.01
N ARG A 396 2.74 -10.67 -1.41
CA ARG A 396 2.90 -10.85 0.05
C ARG A 396 4.32 -10.53 0.52
N GLY A 397 5.34 -10.97 -0.21
CA GLY A 397 6.74 -10.66 0.11
C GLY A 397 7.01 -9.15 0.13
N ASN A 398 6.46 -8.41 -0.83
CA ASN A 398 6.53 -6.95 -0.85
C ASN A 398 5.78 -6.31 0.33
N GLU A 399 4.55 -6.74 0.62
CA GLU A 399 3.78 -6.25 1.78
C GLU A 399 4.51 -6.50 3.11
N LEU A 400 5.11 -7.68 3.29
CA LEU A 400 5.88 -8.01 4.48
C LEU A 400 7.14 -7.15 4.58
N THR A 401 7.87 -6.96 3.47
CA THR A 401 9.07 -6.10 3.42
C THR A 401 8.71 -4.67 3.80
N GLN A 402 7.60 -4.13 3.28
CA GLN A 402 7.05 -2.84 3.65
C GLN A 402 6.79 -2.74 5.16
N LEU A 403 6.14 -3.73 5.77
CA LEU A 403 5.90 -3.74 7.23
C LEU A 403 7.19 -3.80 8.05
N VAL A 404 8.21 -4.54 7.61
CA VAL A 404 9.54 -4.56 8.28
C VAL A 404 10.16 -3.17 8.32
N THR A 405 10.00 -2.36 7.27
CA THR A 405 10.52 -0.98 7.27
C THR A 405 9.85 -0.08 8.30
N LEU A 406 8.63 -0.43 8.75
CA LEU A 406 7.90 0.31 9.76
C LEU A 406 8.33 -0.06 11.19
N SER A 407 9.02 -1.19 11.40
CA SER A 407 9.52 -1.58 12.71
C SER A 407 10.70 -0.72 13.17
N GLU A 408 10.64 -0.21 14.40
CA GLU A 408 11.70 0.55 15.06
C GLU A 408 12.56 -0.31 15.98
N ASP A 409 11.98 -1.38 16.52
CA ASP A 409 12.68 -2.32 17.38
C ASP A 409 13.63 -3.18 16.54
N PHE A 410 14.93 -3.02 16.79
CA PHE A 410 15.98 -3.74 16.07
C PHE A 410 15.83 -5.26 16.21
N ALA A 411 15.48 -5.76 17.40
CA ALA A 411 15.36 -7.20 17.64
C ALA A 411 14.19 -7.79 16.84
N ASN A 412 13.01 -7.14 16.89
CA ASN A 412 11.86 -7.58 16.09
C ASN A 412 12.13 -7.43 14.60
N LYS A 413 12.79 -6.34 14.20
CA LYS A 413 13.14 -6.10 12.80
C LYS A 413 14.06 -7.19 12.25
N GLU A 414 15.03 -7.67 13.03
CA GLU A 414 15.90 -8.78 12.62
C GLU A 414 15.12 -10.10 12.47
N ILE A 415 14.23 -10.41 13.42
CA ILE A 415 13.39 -11.60 13.36
C ILE A 415 12.46 -11.55 12.13
N MET A 416 11.74 -10.44 11.94
CA MET A 416 10.85 -10.27 10.80
C MET A 416 11.61 -10.29 9.47
N LEU A 417 12.85 -9.78 9.44
CA LEU A 417 13.68 -9.83 8.23
C LEU A 417 14.04 -11.26 7.84
N LYS A 418 14.30 -12.15 8.81
CA LYS A 418 14.53 -13.59 8.53
C LYS A 418 13.30 -14.24 7.88
N ASP A 419 12.11 -13.92 8.39
CA ASP A 419 10.84 -14.40 7.79
C ASP A 419 10.64 -13.86 6.37
N VAL A 420 10.96 -12.57 6.13
CA VAL A 420 10.90 -11.95 4.79
C VAL A 420 11.91 -12.59 3.82
N GLN A 421 13.14 -12.86 4.28
CA GLN A 421 14.16 -13.54 3.47
C GLN A 421 13.73 -14.95 3.08
N ALA A 422 13.19 -15.72 4.03
CA ALA A 422 12.63 -17.04 3.76
C ALA A 422 11.49 -16.97 2.73
N LYS A 423 10.61 -15.96 2.86
CA LYS A 423 9.53 -15.74 1.90
C LYS A 423 10.05 -15.37 0.51
N GLN A 424 11.05 -14.51 0.42
CA GLN A 424 11.68 -14.15 -0.86
C GLN A 424 12.30 -15.37 -1.54
N HIS A 425 12.95 -16.24 -0.77
CA HIS A 425 13.48 -17.50 -1.29
C HIS A 425 12.35 -18.39 -1.83
N GLN A 426 11.24 -18.50 -1.10
CA GLN A 426 10.08 -19.28 -1.53
C GLN A 426 9.46 -18.77 -2.84
N VAL A 427 9.35 -17.45 -3.02
CA VAL A 427 8.87 -16.83 -4.27
C VAL A 427 9.70 -17.32 -5.47
N ILE A 428 11.02 -17.35 -5.32
CA ILE A 428 11.92 -17.85 -6.37
C ILE A 428 11.65 -19.34 -6.61
N GLN A 429 11.68 -20.18 -5.57
CA GLN A 429 11.52 -21.63 -5.69
C GLN A 429 10.22 -22.03 -6.40
N GLN A 430 9.10 -21.44 -6.00
CA GLN A 430 7.79 -21.77 -6.58
C GLN A 430 7.64 -21.33 -8.03
N SER A 431 8.39 -20.30 -8.44
CA SER A 431 8.37 -19.84 -9.83
C SER A 431 9.17 -20.75 -10.78
N LEU A 432 10.12 -21.56 -10.27
CA LEU A 432 11.05 -22.33 -11.12
C LEU A 432 10.36 -23.38 -12.01
N SER A 433 9.19 -23.87 -11.62
CA SER A 433 8.42 -24.84 -12.41
C SER A 433 7.68 -24.22 -13.60
N PHE A 434 7.60 -22.89 -13.70
CA PHE A 434 6.86 -22.20 -14.75
C PHE A 434 7.41 -22.51 -16.16
N ILE A 435 8.71 -22.30 -16.38
CA ILE A 435 9.32 -22.53 -17.70
C ILE A 435 9.23 -24.00 -18.14
N PRO A 436 9.58 -25.00 -17.29
CA PRO A 436 9.37 -26.40 -17.63
C PRO A 436 7.92 -26.74 -18.02
N ASN A 437 6.93 -26.18 -17.31
CA ASN A 437 5.53 -26.42 -17.62
C ASN A 437 5.09 -25.70 -18.90
N ALA A 438 5.58 -24.50 -19.17
CA ALA A 438 5.28 -23.77 -20.40
C ALA A 438 5.77 -24.54 -21.63
N LEU A 439 6.99 -25.08 -21.54
CA LEU A 439 7.55 -25.95 -22.58
C LEU A 439 6.77 -27.26 -22.74
N LYS A 440 6.27 -27.84 -21.64
CA LYS A 440 5.43 -29.04 -21.67
C LYS A 440 4.09 -28.77 -22.36
N GLU A 441 3.40 -27.69 -21.99
CA GLU A 441 2.14 -27.25 -22.62
C GLU A 441 2.35 -26.94 -24.12
N GLU A 442 3.43 -26.25 -24.48
CA GLU A 442 3.77 -25.96 -25.88
C GLU A 442 3.99 -27.25 -26.69
N LYS A 443 4.74 -28.21 -26.14
CA LYS A 443 4.98 -29.50 -26.79
C LYS A 443 3.69 -30.29 -26.98
N MET A 444 2.77 -30.26 -26.02
CA MET A 444 1.46 -30.91 -26.16
C MET A 444 0.64 -30.27 -27.29
N ASN A 445 0.58 -28.94 -27.34
CA ASN A 445 -0.17 -28.20 -28.36
C ASN A 445 0.40 -28.43 -29.77
N PHE A 446 1.73 -28.50 -29.89
CA PHE A 446 2.39 -28.82 -31.16
C PHE A 446 2.04 -30.24 -31.65
N ASN A 447 2.05 -31.22 -30.75
CA ASN A 447 1.75 -32.62 -31.07
C ASN A 447 0.26 -32.87 -31.35
N ALA A 448 -0.64 -32.02 -30.83
CA ALA A 448 -2.08 -32.13 -31.01
C ALA A 448 -2.56 -31.79 -32.45
N GLY A 449 -1.68 -31.32 -33.33
CA GLY A 449 -2.00 -31.16 -34.75
C GLY A 449 -2.85 -29.93 -35.08
N ASP A 450 -2.87 -28.91 -34.23
CA ASP A 450 -3.38 -27.56 -34.55
C ASP A 450 -2.46 -26.90 -35.61
N SER A 451 -2.58 -27.42 -36.83
CA SER A 451 -1.71 -27.24 -37.99
C SER A 451 -1.68 -25.82 -38.58
N LYS A 452 -2.33 -24.84 -37.92
CA LYS A 452 -2.21 -23.42 -38.27
C LYS A 452 -1.18 -22.66 -37.42
N ILE A 453 -0.57 -23.29 -36.41
CA ILE A 453 0.42 -22.67 -35.51
C ILE A 453 1.74 -23.45 -35.55
N ALA A 454 2.32 -23.61 -36.75
CA ALA A 454 3.62 -24.25 -36.91
C ALA A 454 4.80 -23.39 -36.42
N CYS A 455 4.57 -22.16 -35.91
CA CYS A 455 5.60 -21.31 -35.34
C CYS A 455 5.11 -20.62 -34.05
N GLN A 456 5.85 -20.89 -32.98
CA GLN A 456 6.00 -20.08 -31.76
C GLN A 456 5.70 -18.60 -31.96
N LYS A 457 4.52 -18.10 -31.57
CA LYS A 457 4.32 -16.64 -31.47
C LYS A 457 3.48 -16.20 -30.29
N GLN A 458 2.36 -16.86 -29.95
CA GLN A 458 1.50 -16.34 -28.87
C GLN A 458 0.97 -17.42 -27.92
N PRO A 459 0.91 -17.15 -26.60
CA PRO A 459 1.39 -15.94 -25.91
C PRO A 459 2.87 -15.99 -25.49
N TRP A 460 3.57 -17.12 -25.71
CA TRP A 460 4.86 -17.40 -25.09
C TRP A 460 6.01 -16.45 -25.44
N GLU A 461 6.05 -15.92 -26.67
CA GLU A 461 7.07 -14.94 -27.11
C GLU A 461 7.05 -13.67 -26.24
N GLN A 462 5.89 -13.31 -25.71
CA GLN A 462 5.73 -12.13 -24.85
C GLN A 462 5.73 -12.49 -23.36
N VAL A 463 5.16 -13.64 -23.00
CA VAL A 463 5.04 -14.09 -21.61
C VAL A 463 6.39 -14.49 -21.02
N ILE A 464 7.22 -15.26 -21.76
CA ILE A 464 8.49 -15.78 -21.23
C ILE A 464 9.46 -14.64 -20.88
N PRO A 465 9.72 -13.63 -21.74
CA PRO A 465 10.62 -12.54 -21.38
C PRO A 465 10.14 -11.74 -20.17
N LEU A 466 8.83 -11.50 -20.04
CA LEU A 466 8.26 -10.84 -18.87
C LEU A 466 8.46 -11.69 -17.61
N PHE A 467 8.18 -12.99 -17.69
CA PHE A 467 8.42 -13.91 -16.57
C PHE A 467 9.89 -13.91 -16.13
N GLU A 468 10.82 -14.03 -17.07
CA GLU A 468 12.26 -14.05 -16.81
C GLU A 468 12.76 -12.73 -16.21
N ASN A 469 12.30 -11.59 -16.72
CA ASN A 469 12.61 -10.28 -16.14
C ASN A 469 12.12 -10.17 -14.69
N GLY A 470 10.93 -10.69 -14.39
CA GLY A 470 10.42 -10.78 -13.02
C GLY A 470 11.27 -11.69 -12.13
N LEU A 471 11.67 -12.87 -12.64
CA LEU A 471 12.54 -13.80 -11.92
C LEU A 471 13.94 -13.21 -11.65
N LEU A 472 14.51 -12.47 -12.60
CA LEU A 472 15.78 -11.77 -12.42
C LEU A 472 15.69 -10.71 -11.31
N ALA A 473 14.62 -9.91 -11.31
CA ALA A 473 14.36 -8.93 -10.25
C ALA A 473 14.16 -9.60 -8.87
N ALA A 474 13.46 -10.74 -8.82
CA ALA A 474 13.27 -11.52 -7.60
C ALA A 474 14.61 -12.08 -7.06
N LYS A 475 15.49 -12.59 -7.94
CA LYS A 475 16.84 -13.03 -7.54
C LYS A 475 17.69 -11.86 -7.06
N GLN A 476 17.63 -10.72 -7.75
CA GLN A 476 18.34 -9.51 -7.35
C GLN A 476 17.88 -9.01 -5.98
N THR A 477 16.58 -9.10 -5.69
CA THR A 477 16.01 -8.81 -4.36
C THR A 477 16.65 -9.68 -3.29
N GLU A 478 16.78 -10.99 -3.52
CA GLU A 478 17.41 -11.92 -2.56
C GLU A 478 18.88 -11.55 -2.27
N ILE A 479 19.61 -11.12 -3.30
CA ILE A 479 20.99 -10.63 -3.16
C ILE A 479 21.04 -9.37 -2.29
N TRP A 480 20.18 -8.38 -2.57
CA TRP A 480 20.10 -7.15 -1.77
C TRP A 480 19.70 -7.41 -0.31
N MET A 481 18.80 -8.36 -0.06
CA MET A 481 18.40 -8.75 1.30
C MET A 481 19.54 -9.40 2.11
N LYS A 482 20.55 -9.96 1.44
CA LYS A 482 21.76 -10.54 2.05
C LYS A 482 22.91 -9.53 2.18
N SER A 483 22.78 -8.34 1.59
CA SER A 483 23.83 -7.29 1.61
C SER A 483 23.85 -6.50 2.92
N PHE A 484 25.03 -6.01 3.29
CA PHE A 484 25.21 -5.09 4.42
C PHE A 484 25.97 -3.82 3.95
N PRO A 485 25.41 -2.61 4.16
CA PRO A 485 24.14 -2.31 4.81
C PRO A 485 22.91 -2.67 3.95
N LEU A 486 21.80 -3.03 4.61
CA LEU A 486 20.52 -3.35 3.96
C LEU A 486 19.97 -2.17 3.17
N GLN A 487 19.68 -2.38 1.88
CA GLN A 487 19.17 -1.36 0.97
C GLN A 487 17.66 -1.50 0.75
N PHE A 488 16.85 -1.18 1.77
CA PHE A 488 15.38 -1.33 1.70
C PHE A 488 14.74 -0.67 0.48
N PHE A 489 15.21 0.49 0.05
CA PHE A 489 14.71 1.16 -1.15
C PHE A 489 14.96 0.33 -2.43
N ALA A 490 16.16 -0.25 -2.57
CA ALA A 490 16.50 -1.11 -3.71
C ALA A 490 15.70 -2.41 -3.68
N ILE A 491 15.54 -3.02 -2.50
CA ILE A 491 14.76 -4.24 -2.28
C ILE A 491 13.30 -4.02 -2.73
N LEU A 492 12.64 -2.98 -2.23
CA LEU A 492 11.23 -2.69 -2.57
C LEU A 492 11.07 -2.40 -4.06
N ASN A 493 12.02 -1.70 -4.69
CA ASN A 493 11.98 -1.42 -6.12
C ASN A 493 12.07 -2.71 -6.98
N GLU A 494 12.98 -3.63 -6.65
CA GLU A 494 13.10 -4.90 -7.36
C GLU A 494 11.91 -5.85 -7.12
N GLN A 495 11.32 -5.84 -5.91
CA GLN A 495 10.06 -6.55 -5.64
C GLN A 495 8.91 -5.99 -6.49
N GLN A 496 8.81 -4.66 -6.61
CA GLN A 496 7.78 -4.04 -7.45
C GLN A 496 7.96 -4.38 -8.93
N LYS A 497 9.21 -4.41 -9.43
CA LYS A 497 9.50 -4.89 -10.80
C LYS A 497 9.07 -6.34 -11.00
N THR A 498 9.32 -7.21 -10.02
CA THR A 498 8.88 -8.61 -10.04
C THR A 498 7.36 -8.68 -10.21
N ILE A 499 6.62 -7.95 -9.37
CA ILE A 499 5.15 -7.91 -9.38
C ILE A 499 4.63 -7.39 -10.72
N ILE A 500 5.13 -6.26 -11.23
CA ILE A 500 4.68 -5.65 -12.48
C ILE A 500 4.89 -6.61 -13.66
N ASN A 501 6.08 -7.18 -13.79
CA ASN A 501 6.41 -8.10 -14.88
C ASN A 501 5.52 -9.36 -14.87
N TRP A 502 5.35 -9.98 -13.70
CA TRP A 502 4.50 -11.18 -13.56
C TRP A 502 3.01 -10.88 -13.71
N GLN A 503 2.53 -9.71 -13.27
CA GLN A 503 1.16 -9.25 -13.56
C GLN A 503 0.91 -9.08 -15.05
N GLN A 504 1.86 -8.49 -15.78
CA GLN A 504 1.76 -8.32 -17.23
C GLN A 504 1.78 -9.67 -17.95
N ALA A 505 2.69 -10.57 -17.56
CA ALA A 505 2.74 -11.93 -18.09
C ALA A 505 1.41 -12.68 -17.86
N LEU A 506 0.83 -12.57 -16.67
CA LEU A 506 -0.45 -13.20 -16.35
C LEU A 506 -1.60 -12.65 -17.19
N LYS A 507 -1.66 -11.32 -17.39
CA LYS A 507 -2.67 -10.69 -18.25
C LYS A 507 -2.60 -11.20 -19.69
N LEU A 508 -1.41 -11.47 -20.22
CA LEU A 508 -1.26 -12.03 -21.56
C LEU A 508 -1.73 -13.49 -21.65
N LEU A 509 -1.49 -14.28 -20.59
CA LEU A 509 -2.04 -15.64 -20.49
C LEU A 509 -3.57 -15.64 -20.39
N GLU A 510 -4.17 -14.66 -19.71
CA GLU A 510 -5.63 -14.56 -19.53
C GLU A 510 -6.35 -14.03 -20.77
N ASN A 511 -5.72 -13.14 -21.54
CA ASN A 511 -6.31 -12.54 -22.75
C ASN A 511 -5.90 -13.26 -24.04
N SER A 512 -5.25 -14.43 -23.95
CA SER A 512 -4.96 -15.25 -25.11
C SER A 512 -6.27 -15.78 -25.69
N PRO A 513 -6.58 -15.53 -26.97
CA PRO A 513 -7.86 -15.94 -27.55
C PRO A 513 -7.97 -17.47 -27.51
N SER A 514 -8.89 -17.97 -26.71
CA SER A 514 -9.53 -19.26 -26.97
C SER A 514 -10.25 -19.12 -28.31
N PHE A 515 -9.78 -19.82 -29.33
CA PHE A 515 -10.37 -19.81 -30.67
C PHE A 515 -11.80 -20.38 -30.61
N SER A 516 -12.76 -19.49 -30.39
CA SER A 516 -14.15 -19.64 -30.77
C SER A 516 -14.52 -18.41 -31.60
N GLU A 517 -15.35 -18.64 -32.61
CA GLU A 517 -15.41 -17.89 -33.86
C GLU A 517 -15.71 -16.38 -33.75
N GLN A 518 -15.23 -15.69 -34.79
CA GLN A 518 -15.30 -14.25 -35.03
C GLN A 518 -16.72 -13.67 -34.97
N SER A 519 -16.79 -12.40 -34.56
CA SER A 519 -17.41 -11.35 -35.37
C SER A 519 -16.75 -10.01 -35.05
N PRO A 520 -16.14 -9.31 -36.03
CA PRO A 520 -15.55 -8.00 -35.82
C PRO A 520 -16.67 -6.94 -35.89
N ASN A 521 -16.79 -6.11 -34.87
CA ASN A 521 -17.52 -4.85 -34.98
C ASN A 521 -16.59 -3.69 -34.56
N PRO A 522 -16.35 -2.70 -35.42
CA PRO A 522 -15.40 -1.63 -35.16
C PRO A 522 -16.02 -0.46 -34.39
N ASN A 523 -15.18 0.13 -33.53
CA ASN A 523 -15.25 1.44 -32.86
C ASN A 523 -16.14 1.60 -31.60
N PRO A 524 -15.52 2.12 -30.53
CA PRO A 524 -16.10 3.16 -29.70
C PRO A 524 -15.36 4.49 -29.90
N ASP A 525 -16.13 5.53 -30.22
CA ASP A 525 -15.70 6.93 -30.18
C ASP A 525 -15.22 7.33 -28.77
N PRO A 526 -14.17 8.17 -28.65
CA PRO A 526 -13.73 8.71 -27.37
C PRO A 526 -14.64 9.88 -26.96
N SER A 527 -15.67 9.62 -26.16
CA SER A 527 -16.37 10.69 -25.44
C SER A 527 -15.51 11.19 -24.29
N HIS A 528 -14.74 12.25 -24.55
CA HIS A 528 -14.10 13.08 -23.54
C HIS A 528 -15.17 13.68 -22.61
N SER A 529 -15.34 13.12 -21.42
CA SER A 529 -15.98 13.81 -20.30
C SER A 529 -14.91 14.48 -19.44
N ASN A 530 -14.66 15.76 -19.71
CA ASN A 530 -13.91 16.64 -18.82
C ASN A 530 -14.70 16.85 -17.53
N SER A 531 -14.54 15.95 -16.55
CA SER A 531 -14.84 16.28 -15.16
C SER A 531 -13.54 16.74 -14.49
N LYS A 532 -13.41 18.07 -14.31
CA LYS A 532 -12.36 18.65 -13.47
C LYS A 532 -12.48 18.03 -12.07
N PRO A 533 -11.46 17.33 -11.56
CA PRO A 533 -11.54 16.78 -10.22
C PRO A 533 -11.44 17.93 -9.20
N LYS A 534 -12.23 17.84 -8.12
CA LYS A 534 -12.25 18.75 -6.96
C LYS A 534 -10.92 18.75 -6.14
N THR A 535 -9.81 18.33 -6.72
CA THR A 535 -8.52 17.98 -6.08
C THR A 535 -7.60 19.15 -5.74
N SER A 536 -7.92 20.37 -6.18
CA SER A 536 -7.04 21.56 -6.10
C SER A 536 -6.81 22.08 -4.67
N GLN A 537 -7.85 22.12 -3.83
CA GLN A 537 -7.78 22.83 -2.55
C GLN A 537 -6.88 22.14 -1.52
N ASP A 538 -6.97 20.82 -1.36
CA ASP A 538 -6.20 20.09 -0.35
C ASP A 538 -4.69 20.05 -0.62
N ILE A 539 -4.29 19.97 -1.90
CA ILE A 539 -2.87 20.00 -2.30
C ILE A 539 -2.31 21.39 -2.04
N GLN A 540 -3.06 22.44 -2.41
CA GLN A 540 -2.64 23.82 -2.18
C GLN A 540 -2.48 24.12 -0.69
N GLU A 541 -3.32 23.58 0.18
CA GLU A 541 -3.20 23.74 1.62
C GLU A 541 -1.95 23.02 2.19
N THR A 542 -1.67 21.78 1.77
CA THR A 542 -0.43 21.09 2.17
C THR A 542 0.81 21.84 1.67
N LEU A 543 0.79 22.34 0.44
CA LEU A 543 1.86 23.16 -0.12
C LEU A 543 2.00 24.50 0.63
N ARG A 544 0.90 25.10 1.07
CA ARG A 544 0.92 26.34 1.86
C ARG A 544 1.55 26.12 3.23
N LEU A 545 1.19 25.03 3.93
CA LEU A 545 1.79 24.66 5.21
C LEU A 545 3.30 24.43 5.07
N LEU A 546 3.73 23.72 4.02
CA LEU A 546 5.16 23.50 3.72
C LEU A 546 5.92 24.82 3.46
N GLN A 547 5.28 25.79 2.81
CA GLN A 547 5.85 27.12 2.59
C GLN A 547 5.98 27.92 3.89
N GLU A 548 4.95 27.89 4.75
CA GLU A 548 4.99 28.55 6.08
C GLU A 548 6.10 27.97 6.97
N MET A 549 6.40 26.67 6.87
CA MET A 549 7.50 26.03 7.60
C MET A 549 8.88 26.43 7.07
N GLN A 550 9.06 26.46 5.74
CA GLN A 550 10.33 26.88 5.13
C GLN A 550 10.75 28.30 5.54
N SER A 551 9.79 29.19 5.84
CA SER A 551 10.08 30.52 6.39
C SER A 551 10.51 30.51 7.85
N ASN A 552 10.05 29.53 8.65
CA ASN A 552 10.32 29.46 10.10
C ASN A 552 11.65 28.77 10.43
N ASP A 553 12.15 27.89 9.55
CA ASP A 553 13.43 27.21 9.72
C ASP A 553 14.65 28.08 9.37
N GLN A 554 14.43 29.37 9.09
CA GLN A 554 15.49 30.29 8.72
C GLN A 554 16.06 31.00 9.97
N PRO A 555 17.39 31.15 10.10
CA PRO A 555 17.95 32.01 11.12
C PRO A 555 17.41 33.43 10.94
N GLN A 556 16.66 33.93 11.93
CA GLN A 556 16.16 35.29 11.91
C GLN A 556 17.36 36.25 11.85
N LYS A 557 17.33 37.19 10.88
CA LYS A 557 18.34 38.25 10.75
C LYS A 557 18.45 38.99 12.09
N GLY A 558 19.51 38.71 12.86
CA GLY A 558 19.85 39.46 14.06
C GLY A 558 20.25 38.67 15.30
N GLN A 559 20.09 37.34 15.35
CA GLN A 559 20.56 36.55 16.49
C GLN A 559 21.86 35.83 16.17
N SER A 560 22.99 36.46 16.51
CA SER A 560 24.25 35.75 16.72
C SER A 560 24.12 34.88 17.98
N SER A 561 23.51 33.70 17.89
CA SER A 561 23.73 32.69 18.92
C SER A 561 25.18 32.24 18.78
N LYS A 562 26.03 32.61 19.74
CA LYS A 562 27.33 31.97 19.92
C LYS A 562 27.10 30.46 19.91
N GLU A 563 27.61 29.78 18.89
CA GLU A 563 27.74 28.32 18.88
C GLU A 563 28.57 27.94 20.11
N ARG A 564 27.88 27.59 21.20
CA ARG A 564 28.46 26.77 22.24
C ARG A 564 28.22 25.34 21.83
N HIS A 565 29.18 24.77 21.13
CA HIS A 565 29.39 23.34 21.16
C HIS A 565 29.81 22.98 22.59
N SER A 566 28.87 22.49 23.38
CA SER A 566 29.14 21.62 24.52
C SER A 566 27.98 20.66 24.64
N TRP A 567 28.29 19.37 24.53
CA TRP A 567 27.48 18.31 25.12
C TRP A 567 27.36 18.53 26.63
#